data_AF-A0A9X2NT58-F1
#
_entry.id   AF-A0A9X2NT58-F1
#
_cell.length_a   1.000
_cell.length_b   1.000
_cell.length_c   1.000
_cell.angle_alpha   90.00
_cell.angle_beta   90.00
_cell.angle_gamma   90.00
#
_symmetry.space_group_name_H-M   'P 1'
#
loop_
_entity.id
_entity.type
_entity.pdbx_description
1 polymer ?
#
loop_
_entity_poly.entity_id
_entity_poly.type
_entity_poly.pdbx_seq_one_letter_code
_entity_poly.pdbx_strand_id
1 'polypeptide(L)'
;MLGYNQVEVSRGSIDGNFSAGIVYRCSIGNWDIQPSFVIGITGFSETGYSSYLKHEGTNDVDFFVLEMEKDKRNAFSITPGIQLLYHLPKRVCLYAGVSYIVTAGSSYGEYTLHNLYTLELRERQRVEDKYVDAFHFSLGLGFRLF
;
A
#
# COMPACT_ATOMS: atom_id res chain seq x y z
N MET A 1 -23.98 -22.74 -18.50
CA MET A 1 -23.44 -23.22 -17.21
C MET A 1 -22.52 -22.13 -16.71
N LEU A 2 -22.74 -21.59 -15.51
CA LEU A 2 -21.89 -20.53 -14.97
C LEU A 2 -20.50 -21.11 -14.66
N GLY A 3 -19.46 -20.63 -15.34
CA GLY A 3 -18.08 -20.95 -15.01
C GLY A 3 -17.77 -20.52 -13.58
N TYR A 4 -17.24 -21.44 -12.78
CA TYR A 4 -16.75 -21.13 -11.44
C TYR A 4 -15.48 -20.29 -11.57
N ASN A 5 -15.63 -18.98 -11.45
CA ASN A 5 -14.50 -18.07 -11.26
C ASN A 5 -14.11 -18.14 -9.78
N GLN A 6 -13.05 -18.88 -9.47
CA GLN A 6 -12.43 -18.81 -8.16
C GLN A 6 -11.38 -17.71 -8.21
N VAL A 7 -11.66 -16.62 -7.52
CA VAL A 7 -10.76 -15.47 -7.42
C VAL A 7 -10.32 -15.39 -5.97
N GLU A 8 -9.04 -15.63 -5.72
CA GLU A 8 -8.44 -15.43 -4.40
C GLU A 8 -7.71 -14.09 -4.41
N VAL A 9 -8.29 -13.12 -3.70
CA VAL A 9 -7.76 -11.75 -3.61
C VAL A 9 -7.13 -11.56 -2.26
N SER A 10 -5.80 -11.61 -2.19
CA SER A 10 -5.08 -10.98 -1.08
C SER A 10 -4.79 -9.53 -1.45
N ARG A 11 -5.43 -8.57 -0.76
CA ARG A 11 -5.15 -7.15 -0.96
C ARG A 11 -3.89 -6.77 -0.21
N GLY A 12 -2.99 -6.10 -0.91
CA GLY A 12 -1.74 -5.60 -0.34
C GLY A 12 -2.01 -4.59 0.75
N SER A 13 -1.23 -4.70 1.82
CA SER A 13 -1.19 -3.76 2.91
C SER A 13 0.21 -3.16 3.02
N ILE A 14 0.28 -1.93 3.50
CA ILE A 14 1.53 -1.40 4.00
C ILE A 14 1.78 -2.09 5.35
N ASP A 15 2.89 -2.81 5.47
CA ASP A 15 3.24 -3.58 6.68
C ASP A 15 3.98 -2.72 7.69
N GLY A 16 4.67 -1.67 7.23
CA GLY A 16 5.37 -0.74 8.09
C GLY A 16 5.98 0.42 7.32
N ASN A 17 6.21 1.53 8.02
CA ASN A 17 6.89 2.70 7.49
C ASN A 17 7.93 3.14 8.52
N PHE A 18 9.21 3.16 8.12
CA PHE A 18 10.27 3.78 8.90
C PHE A 18 10.66 5.09 8.22
N SER A 19 10.50 6.20 8.93
CA SER A 19 10.63 7.51 8.30
C SER A 19 11.14 8.57 9.26
N ALA A 20 11.79 9.58 8.68
CA ALA A 20 12.36 10.71 9.39
C ALA A 20 12.14 11.98 8.57
N GLY A 21 11.97 13.12 9.24
CA GLY A 21 11.60 14.33 8.53
C GLY A 21 11.57 15.57 9.38
N ILE A 22 11.07 16.63 8.76
CA ILE A 22 10.90 17.93 9.38
C ILE A 22 9.42 18.17 9.68
N VAL A 23 9.18 18.78 10.83
CA VAL A 23 7.85 19.25 11.24
C VAL A 23 8.00 20.70 11.64
N TYR A 24 7.26 21.58 10.98
CA TYR A 24 7.15 22.97 11.42
C TYR A 24 5.95 23.08 12.35
N ARG A 25 6.08 23.87 13.43
CA ARG A 25 5.00 24.05 14.41
C ARG A 25 4.56 25.50 14.43
N CYS A 26 3.29 25.74 14.10
CA CYS A 26 2.62 27.02 14.27
C CYS A 26 1.58 26.91 15.40
N SER A 27 1.81 27.61 16.52
CA SER A 27 0.90 27.58 17.67
C SER A 27 -0.04 28.77 17.65
N ILE A 28 -1.35 28.51 17.74
CA ILE A 28 -2.42 29.51 17.84
C ILE A 28 -3.31 29.13 19.02
N GLY A 29 -3.13 29.81 20.15
CA GLY A 29 -3.84 29.49 21.40
C GLY A 29 -3.56 28.04 21.84
N ASN A 30 -4.61 27.25 22.03
CA ASN A 30 -4.50 25.83 22.39
C ASN A 30 -4.29 24.90 21.17
N TRP A 31 -4.18 25.43 19.96
CA TRP A 31 -3.96 24.65 18.75
C TRP A 31 -2.51 24.73 18.30
N ASP A 32 -1.95 23.60 17.86
CA ASP A 32 -0.79 23.58 16.96
C ASP A 32 -1.20 23.09 15.59
N ILE A 33 -0.74 23.80 14.57
CA ILE A 33 -0.79 23.39 13.18
C ILE A 33 0.62 22.96 12.80
N GLN A 34 0.76 21.69 12.42
CA GLN A 34 2.03 21.03 12.19
C GLN A 34 2.12 20.47 10.77
N PRO A 35 2.44 21.30 9.75
CA PRO A 35 2.83 20.78 8.46
C PRO A 35 4.14 20.01 8.59
N SER A 36 4.21 18.87 7.91
CA SER A 36 5.35 17.96 7.94
C SER A 36 5.76 17.55 6.54
N PHE A 37 7.06 17.28 6.40
CA PHE A 37 7.63 16.65 5.23
C PHE A 37 8.60 15.57 5.70
N VAL A 38 8.28 14.33 5.36
CA VAL A 38 8.98 13.16 5.86
C VAL A 38 9.50 12.34 4.68
N ILE A 39 10.70 11.78 4.82
CA ILE A 39 11.26 10.80 3.89
C ILE A 39 11.46 9.47 4.63
N GLY A 40 11.26 8.35 3.96
CA GLY A 40 11.33 7.06 4.63
C GLY A 40 11.34 5.87 3.71
N ILE A 41 11.32 4.69 4.32
CA ILE A 41 11.21 3.40 3.66
C ILE A 41 9.85 2.82 4.05
N THR A 42 9.03 2.53 3.05
CA THR A 42 7.74 1.86 3.22
C THR A 42 7.90 0.39 2.84
N GLY A 43 7.48 -0.49 3.75
CA GLY A 43 7.40 -1.93 3.55
C GLY A 43 6.00 -2.34 3.10
N PHE A 44 5.93 -3.18 2.07
CA PHE A 44 4.69 -3.74 1.53
C PHE A 44 4.59 -5.24 1.86
N SER A 45 3.39 -5.70 2.22
CA SER A 45 3.12 -7.14 2.26
C SER A 45 3.12 -7.74 0.86
N GLU A 46 3.36 -9.05 0.80
CA GLU A 46 3.13 -9.81 -0.43
C GLU A 46 1.65 -9.74 -0.81
N THR A 47 1.34 -9.03 -1.89
CA THR A 47 0.14 -9.30 -2.67
C THR A 47 0.34 -10.58 -3.46
N GLY A 48 -0.55 -11.53 -3.22
CA GLY A 48 -0.86 -12.61 -4.15
C GLY A 48 -2.28 -12.37 -4.65
N TYR A 49 -2.45 -12.07 -5.94
CA TYR A 49 -3.75 -12.19 -6.58
C TYR A 49 -3.67 -13.37 -7.54
N SER A 50 -4.45 -14.41 -7.29
CA SER A 50 -4.59 -15.53 -8.21
C SER A 50 -6.02 -15.59 -8.75
N SER A 51 -6.13 -15.61 -10.08
CA SER A 51 -7.40 -15.78 -10.77
C SER A 51 -7.29 -16.92 -11.75
N TYR A 52 -8.35 -17.72 -11.80
CA TYR A 52 -8.54 -18.81 -12.73
C TYR A 52 -9.76 -18.53 -13.61
N LEU A 53 -9.57 -18.44 -14.92
CA LEU A 53 -10.66 -18.32 -15.89
C LEU A 53 -10.51 -19.40 -16.97
N LYS A 54 -11.49 -20.32 -17.05
CA LYS A 54 -11.56 -21.30 -18.13
C LYS A 54 -12.34 -20.71 -19.30
N HIS A 55 -11.76 -20.74 -20.49
CA HIS A 55 -12.42 -20.28 -21.71
C HIS A 55 -13.49 -21.29 -22.17
N GLU A 56 -14.66 -20.81 -22.57
CA GLU A 56 -15.72 -21.67 -23.10
C GLU A 56 -15.34 -22.20 -24.49
N GLY A 57 -15.49 -23.51 -24.69
CA GLY A 57 -15.22 -24.15 -25.99
C GLY A 57 -13.74 -24.41 -26.30
N THR A 58 -12.81 -24.06 -25.41
CA THR A 58 -11.38 -24.39 -25.54
C THR A 58 -10.87 -25.15 -24.32
N ASN A 59 -9.63 -25.65 -24.42
CA ASN A 59 -8.92 -26.26 -23.30
C ASN A 59 -8.02 -25.26 -22.57
N ASP A 60 -8.25 -23.96 -22.78
CA ASP A 60 -7.36 -22.91 -22.32
C ASP A 60 -7.84 -22.32 -21.00
N VAL A 61 -6.87 -22.01 -20.15
CA VAL A 61 -7.07 -21.50 -18.80
C VAL A 61 -6.13 -20.32 -18.61
N ASP A 62 -6.73 -19.19 -18.27
CA ASP A 62 -5.99 -18.04 -17.79
C ASP A 62 -5.62 -18.27 -16.33
N PHE A 63 -4.33 -18.22 -16.03
CA PHE A 63 -3.81 -18.17 -14.68
C PHE A 63 -3.09 -16.84 -14.49
N PHE A 64 -3.72 -15.94 -13.76
CA PHE A 64 -3.09 -14.65 -13.48
C PHE A 64 -2.54 -14.71 -12.06
N VAL A 65 -1.23 -14.47 -11.88
CA VAL A 65 -0.58 -14.36 -10.57
C VAL A 65 0.12 -13.02 -10.45
N LEU A 66 -0.51 -12.11 -9.71
CA LEU A 66 0.20 -10.92 -9.26
C LEU A 66 1.01 -11.30 -8.02
N GLU A 67 2.29 -11.59 -8.18
CA GLU A 67 3.24 -11.77 -7.09
C GLU A 67 4.21 -10.58 -7.07
N MET A 68 4.16 -9.78 -6.01
CA MET A 68 5.20 -8.78 -5.77
C MET A 68 6.52 -9.49 -5.47
N GLU A 69 7.55 -9.21 -6.27
CA GLU A 69 8.89 -9.78 -6.11
C GLU A 69 9.44 -9.51 -4.70
N LYS A 70 9.90 -10.55 -4.01
CA LYS A 70 10.30 -10.51 -2.60
C LYS A 70 11.42 -9.50 -2.30
N ASP A 71 12.29 -9.23 -3.29
CA ASP A 71 13.39 -8.26 -3.20
C ASP A 71 12.95 -6.80 -3.35
N LYS A 72 11.66 -6.56 -3.64
CA LYS A 72 11.07 -5.25 -3.90
C LYS A 72 10.10 -4.78 -2.81
N ARG A 73 10.03 -5.50 -1.69
CA ARG A 73 9.12 -5.21 -0.57
C ARG A 73 9.35 -3.86 0.12
N ASN A 74 10.53 -3.27 -0.02
CA ASN A 74 10.87 -1.98 0.57
C ASN A 74 11.07 -0.94 -0.52
N ALA A 75 10.47 0.23 -0.32
CA ALA A 75 10.57 1.31 -1.27
C ALA A 75 10.79 2.65 -0.58
N PHE A 76 11.56 3.52 -1.22
CA PHE A 76 11.69 4.89 -0.78
C PHE A 76 10.35 5.61 -0.90
N SER A 77 10.03 6.42 0.09
CA SER A 77 8.78 7.15 0.14
C SER A 77 9.01 8.56 0.66
N ILE A 78 8.19 9.49 0.16
CA ILE A 78 8.05 10.83 0.71
C ILE A 78 6.62 10.96 1.24
N THR A 79 6.47 11.62 2.38
CA THR A 79 5.21 11.74 3.10
C THR A 79 5.00 13.18 3.53
N PRO A 80 4.55 14.07 2.62
CA PRO A 80 4.00 15.36 3.01
C PRO A 80 2.71 15.16 3.82
N GLY A 81 2.54 15.98 4.85
CA GLY A 81 1.35 15.90 5.69
C GLY A 81 1.08 17.17 6.47
N ILE A 82 -0.07 17.16 7.14
CA ILE A 82 -0.46 18.18 8.11
C ILE A 82 -1.12 17.50 9.30
N GLN A 83 -0.69 17.91 10.49
CA GLN A 83 -1.26 17.47 11.75
C GLN A 83 -1.78 18.67 12.53
N LEU A 84 -2.91 18.50 13.19
CA LEU A 84 -3.51 19.44 14.12
C LEU A 84 -3.43 18.83 15.51
N LEU A 85 -2.91 19.59 16.47
CA LEU A 85 -2.92 19.20 17.88
C LEU A 85 -3.74 20.20 18.67
N TYR A 86 -4.62 19.72 19.54
CA TYR A 86 -5.34 20.52 20.51
C TYR A 86 -4.84 20.20 21.92
N HIS A 87 -4.31 21.20 22.61
CA HIS A 87 -3.79 21.08 23.97
C HIS A 87 -4.93 21.11 24.98
N LEU A 88 -5.02 20.05 25.76
CA LEU A 88 -5.91 19.94 26.92
C LEU A 88 -5.13 20.26 28.21
N PRO A 89 -5.85 20.59 29.30
CA PRO A 89 -5.24 20.67 30.62
C PRO A 89 -4.51 19.37 30.99
N LYS A 90 -3.52 19.46 31.89
CA LYS A 90 -2.74 18.30 32.40
C LYS A 90 -1.84 17.60 31.36
N ARG A 91 -1.27 18.36 30.41
CA ARG A 91 -0.26 17.88 29.45
C ARG A 91 -0.78 16.80 28.49
N VAL A 92 -2.09 16.75 28.26
CA VAL A 92 -2.72 15.86 27.27
C VAL A 92 -2.94 16.67 25.99
N CYS A 93 -2.79 16.04 24.83
CA CYS A 93 -3.20 16.62 23.57
C CYS A 93 -4.05 15.64 22.78
N LEU A 94 -5.04 16.16 22.06
CA LEU A 94 -5.71 15.45 20.98
C LEU A 94 -4.97 15.77 19.70
N TYR A 95 -4.71 14.78 18.86
CA TYR A 95 -4.13 15.01 17.54
C TYR A 95 -4.99 14.38 16.45
N ALA A 96 -5.07 15.06 15.32
CA ALA A 96 -5.65 14.56 14.09
C ALA A 96 -4.74 14.97 12.93
N GLY A 97 -4.54 14.13 11.94
CA GLY A 97 -3.65 14.45 10.83
C GLY A 97 -3.94 13.66 9.58
N VAL A 98 -3.54 14.23 8.46
CA VAL A 98 -3.58 13.58 7.15
C VAL A 98 -2.23 13.72 6.49
N SER A 99 -1.76 12.65 5.87
CA SER A 99 -0.55 12.65 5.05
C SER A 99 -0.76 11.84 3.79
N TYR A 100 -0.02 12.19 2.74
CA TYR A 100 -0.03 11.44 1.48
C TYR A 100 1.33 10.78 1.31
N ILE A 101 1.35 9.44 1.26
CA ILE A 101 2.55 8.65 1.09
C ILE A 101 2.74 8.44 -0.41
N VAL A 102 3.81 9.02 -0.95
CA VAL A 102 4.24 8.81 -2.32
C VAL A 102 5.39 7.83 -2.31
N THR A 103 5.26 6.73 -3.05
CA THR A 103 6.26 5.67 -3.05
C THR A 103 7.00 5.62 -4.39
N ALA A 104 8.33 5.60 -4.35
CA ALA A 104 9.16 5.41 -5.52
C ALA A 104 9.39 3.92 -5.79
N GLY A 105 9.04 3.48 -6.99
CA GLY A 105 9.34 2.14 -7.48
C GLY A 105 8.18 1.53 -8.25
N SER A 106 8.38 0.29 -8.69
CA SER A 106 7.40 -0.48 -9.44
C SER A 106 7.32 -1.92 -8.93
N SER A 107 6.09 -2.40 -8.86
CA SER A 107 5.75 -3.80 -8.76
C SER A 107 5.63 -4.44 -10.13
N TYR A 108 5.78 -5.75 -10.18
CA TYR A 108 5.54 -6.52 -11.39
C TYR A 108 4.54 -7.61 -11.05
N GLY A 109 3.63 -7.90 -11.97
CA GLY A 109 2.78 -9.08 -11.96
C GLY A 109 3.10 -9.96 -13.16
N GLU A 110 2.87 -11.26 -13.02
CA GLU A 110 3.00 -12.19 -14.14
C GLU A 110 1.62 -12.78 -14.51
N TYR A 111 1.30 -12.70 -15.78
CA TYR A 111 0.16 -13.37 -16.37
C TYR A 111 0.64 -14.59 -17.14
N THR A 112 0.05 -15.76 -16.90
CA THR A 112 0.33 -16.97 -17.66
C THR A 112 -0.95 -17.61 -18.22
N LEU A 113 -0.88 -18.09 -19.46
CA LEU A 113 -1.94 -18.87 -20.09
C LEU A 113 -1.49 -20.32 -20.17
N HIS A 114 -2.28 -21.24 -19.65
CA HIS A 114 -1.97 -22.67 -19.67
C HIS A 114 -3.07 -23.47 -20.37
N ASN A 115 -2.69 -24.62 -20.93
CA ASN A 115 -3.66 -25.65 -21.27
C ASN A 115 -4.11 -26.40 -19.99
N LEU A 116 -5.42 -26.55 -19.80
CA LEU A 116 -6.01 -27.18 -18.61
C LEU A 116 -5.54 -28.62 -18.36
N TYR A 117 -5.31 -29.39 -19.43
CA TYR A 117 -5.08 -30.83 -19.34
C TYR A 117 -3.61 -31.21 -19.47
N THR A 118 -2.83 -30.45 -20.24
CA THR A 118 -1.40 -30.71 -20.45
C THR A 118 -0.50 -29.83 -19.59
N LEU A 119 -1.04 -28.78 -18.96
CA LEU A 119 -0.32 -27.74 -18.21
C LEU A 119 0.70 -26.97 -19.06
N GLU A 120 0.70 -27.15 -20.38
CA GLU A 120 1.59 -26.46 -21.31
C GLU A 120 1.38 -24.95 -21.25
N LEU A 121 2.46 -24.20 -21.01
CA LEU A 121 2.48 -22.74 -21.00
C LEU A 121 2.38 -22.23 -22.44
N ARG A 122 1.31 -21.50 -22.75
CA ARG A 122 1.04 -20.95 -24.08
C ARG A 122 1.40 -19.48 -24.19
N GLU A 123 1.22 -18.73 -23.11
CA GLU A 123 1.52 -17.31 -23.07
C GLU A 123 2.06 -16.92 -21.70
N ARG A 124 3.02 -15.99 -21.69
CA ARG A 124 3.50 -15.35 -20.47
C ARG A 124 3.69 -13.88 -20.75
N GLN A 125 3.05 -13.04 -19.95
CA GLN A 125 3.21 -11.59 -20.01
C GLN A 125 3.64 -11.06 -18.64
N ARG A 126 4.54 -10.09 -18.64
CA ARG A 126 4.95 -9.36 -17.44
C ARG A 126 4.32 -7.98 -17.48
N VAL A 127 3.54 -7.65 -16.45
CA VAL A 127 2.93 -6.33 -16.28
C VAL A 127 3.72 -5.60 -15.21
N GLU A 128 4.20 -4.41 -15.52
CA GLU A 128 4.82 -3.52 -14.55
C GLU A 128 3.81 -2.46 -14.13
N ASP A 129 3.63 -2.26 -12.83
CA ASP A 129 2.79 -1.20 -12.29
C ASP A 129 3.53 -0.45 -11.19
N LYS A 130 3.20 0.82 -10.98
CA LYS A 130 3.81 1.62 -9.91
C LYS A 130 3.31 1.15 -8.54
N TYR A 131 4.15 1.34 -7.52
CA TYR A 131 3.67 1.13 -6.15
C TYR A 131 2.47 2.03 -5.83
N VAL A 132 1.62 1.51 -4.96
CA VAL A 132 0.39 2.20 -4.54
C VAL A 132 0.77 3.36 -3.61
N ASP A 133 0.40 4.57 -4.03
CA ASP A 133 0.38 5.73 -3.14
C ASP A 133 -0.83 5.65 -2.21
N ALA A 134 -0.71 6.19 -0.99
CA ALA A 134 -1.74 6.04 0.03
C ALA A 134 -2.01 7.32 0.81
N PHE A 135 -3.28 7.54 1.17
CA PHE A 135 -3.64 8.49 2.21
C PHE A 135 -3.54 7.82 3.58
N HIS A 136 -2.86 8.48 4.50
CA HIS A 136 -2.77 8.07 5.89
C HIS A 136 -3.49 9.09 6.77
N PHE A 137 -4.48 8.58 7.51
CA PHE A 137 -5.27 9.36 8.47
C PHE A 137 -4.89 8.94 9.88
N SER A 138 -4.62 9.92 10.72
CA SER A 138 -4.26 9.70 12.12
C SER A 138 -5.19 10.47 13.03
N LEU A 139 -5.60 9.83 14.13
CA LEU A 139 -6.38 10.44 15.21
C LEU A 139 -5.95 9.78 16.51
N GLY A 140 -5.72 10.56 17.56
CA GLY A 140 -5.38 9.98 18.84
C GLY A 140 -5.14 10.98 19.96
N LEU A 141 -4.62 10.44 21.05
CA LEU A 141 -4.24 11.15 22.25
C LEU A 141 -2.72 11.09 22.43
N GLY A 142 -2.12 12.22 22.78
CA GLY A 142 -0.72 12.34 23.13
C GLY A 142 -0.54 12.87 24.54
N PHE A 143 0.62 12.57 25.13
CA PHE A 143 1.04 13.13 26.40
C PHE A 143 2.35 13.88 26.20
N ARG A 144 2.40 15.11 26.72
CA ARG A 144 3.62 15.90 26.71
C ARG A 144 4.48 15.51 27.92
N LEU A 145 5.65 14.93 27.66
CA LEU A 145 6.55 14.42 28.70
C LEU A 145 7.29 15.53 29.48
N PHE A 146 7.31 16.77 28.99
CA PHE A 146 8.00 17.91 29.64
C PHE A 146 7.21 19.21 29.55
#